data_AF-A0A849WBA4-F1
#
_entry.id   AF-A0A849WBA4-F1
#
_cell.length_a   1.000
_cell.length_b   1.000
_cell.length_c   1.000
_cell.angle_alpha   90.00
_cell.angle_beta   90.00
_cell.angle_gamma   90.00
#
_symmetry.space_group_name_H-M   'P 1'
#
loop_
_entity.id
_entity.type
_entity.pdbx_description
1 polymer ?
#
loop_
_entity_poly.entity_id
_entity_poly.type
_entity_poly.pdbx_seq_one_letter_code
_entity_poly.pdbx_strand_id
1 'polypeptide(L)'
;MFEITKTFVHETGLQITPFFMQGTGFVFLPKELEGQLGYEELSKIMTHSESFNEGVEYLILRDDNLQKFKELLMRGNTITSHLKEGFMRSNSLLLLTESGLYTAMILSRKPQAKIFRRWITCEVLPSIRQKGFYLHSAQGDIELSTVSQESAFFEQKNEIISAIVDKVVDKMDKSLGKLQSQIKFFVQDTCQRLDQVEDVLSECKKQHDIFGGWKMIKMLVEDMTQLYDLSVQERRNYFTSLCQQYDISLPEKAFGESEKAQYDVQEIAHKLGLYTSKGTLHTSFVKALLSHLHLPKIASSTKKACYSPQTIVSIHNWLQERKFPSTISLPFGKGTKMRHFELEYHRLK
;
A
#
# COMPACT_ATOMS: atom_id res chain seq x y z
N MET A 1 7.56 16.99 -29.22
CA MET A 1 7.32 18.45 -29.27
C MET A 1 8.62 19.18 -28.96
N PHE A 2 8.88 20.34 -29.56
CA PHE A 2 10.08 21.14 -29.30
C PHE A 2 9.69 22.46 -28.63
N GLU A 3 10.48 22.90 -27.65
CA GLU A 3 10.26 24.16 -26.92
C GLU A 3 11.59 24.91 -26.75
N ILE A 4 11.57 26.24 -26.92
CA ILE A 4 12.74 27.09 -26.68
C ILE A 4 12.75 27.43 -25.20
N THR A 5 13.90 27.28 -24.56
CA THR A 5 14.11 27.70 -23.17
C THR A 5 15.02 28.92 -23.07
N LYS A 6 15.09 29.52 -21.88
CA LYS A 6 15.90 30.72 -21.61
C LYS A 6 17.38 30.40 -21.89
N THR A 7 18.04 31.22 -22.71
CA THR A 7 19.48 31.09 -22.98
C THR A 7 20.26 31.26 -21.70
N PHE A 8 21.10 30.28 -21.43
CA PHE A 8 22.02 30.29 -20.31
C PHE A 8 23.25 31.11 -20.69
N VAL A 9 23.57 32.12 -19.88
CA VAL A 9 24.78 32.93 -20.04
C VAL A 9 25.62 32.74 -18.78
N HIS A 10 26.74 32.06 -18.92
CA HIS A 10 27.70 31.88 -17.83
C HIS A 10 28.55 33.15 -17.66
N GLU A 11 29.07 33.39 -16.46
CA GLU A 11 29.96 34.52 -16.15
C GLU A 11 31.22 34.58 -17.03
N THR A 12 31.62 33.45 -17.62
CA THR A 12 32.72 33.37 -18.60
C THR A 12 32.37 33.94 -19.97
N GLY A 13 31.14 34.41 -20.17
CA GLY A 13 30.60 34.83 -21.46
C GLY A 13 30.16 33.68 -22.38
N LEU A 14 30.06 32.46 -21.86
CA LEU A 14 29.57 31.30 -22.61
C LEU A 14 28.04 31.38 -22.69
N GLN A 15 27.50 31.42 -23.90
CA GLN A 15 26.08 31.48 -24.19
C GLN A 15 25.62 30.15 -24.77
N ILE A 16 24.66 29.52 -24.11
CA ILE A 16 24.13 28.21 -24.50
C ILE A 16 22.62 28.34 -24.59
N THR A 17 22.06 28.16 -25.79
CA THR A 17 20.60 28.17 -26.01
C THR A 17 20.07 26.73 -26.00
N PRO A 18 19.34 26.32 -24.94
CA PRO A 18 18.79 24.96 -24.87
C PRO A 18 17.46 24.89 -25.60
N PHE A 19 17.31 23.85 -26.42
CA PHE A 19 16.03 23.45 -27.00
C PHE A 19 15.55 22.20 -26.28
N PHE A 20 14.34 22.21 -25.74
CA PHE A 20 13.78 21.01 -25.14
C PHE A 20 13.13 20.15 -26.23
N MET A 21 13.54 18.89 -26.33
CA MET A 21 12.97 17.88 -27.21
C MET A 21 12.32 16.77 -26.38
N GLN A 22 11.00 16.63 -26.52
CA GLN A 22 10.26 15.58 -25.83
C GLN A 22 10.82 14.19 -26.15
N GLY A 23 11.16 13.42 -25.11
CA GLY A 23 11.74 12.07 -25.22
C GLY A 23 13.27 12.02 -25.15
N THR A 24 13.96 13.13 -25.44
CA THR A 24 15.43 13.22 -25.39
C THR A 24 15.91 14.13 -24.26
N GLY A 25 15.17 15.20 -23.97
CA GLY A 25 15.61 16.26 -23.05
C GLY A 25 16.18 17.46 -23.81
N PHE A 26 17.18 18.12 -23.23
CA PHE A 26 17.80 19.31 -23.83
C PHE A 26 18.75 18.96 -24.98
N VAL A 27 18.61 19.71 -26.06
CA VAL A 27 19.42 19.61 -27.28
C VAL A 27 19.89 20.99 -27.72
N PHE A 28 21.03 21.03 -28.41
CA PHE A 28 21.76 22.25 -28.75
C PHE A 28 22.19 22.25 -30.22
N LEU A 29 22.39 23.44 -30.77
CA LEU A 29 22.89 23.62 -32.13
C LEU A 29 24.43 23.64 -32.13
N PRO A 30 25.12 22.68 -32.79
CA PRO A 30 26.58 22.68 -32.84
C PRO A 30 27.16 23.99 -33.39
N LYS A 31 26.49 24.58 -34.40
CA LYS A 31 26.92 25.83 -35.04
C LYS A 31 26.96 27.03 -34.09
N GLU A 32 26.10 27.06 -33.07
CA GLU A 32 26.11 28.11 -32.04
C GLU A 32 27.34 28.00 -31.14
N LEU A 33 27.84 26.78 -30.95
CA LEU A 33 28.92 26.46 -30.03
C LEU A 33 30.30 26.49 -30.69
N GLU A 34 30.38 26.34 -32.02
CA GLU A 34 31.64 26.31 -32.78
C GLU A 34 32.55 27.50 -32.45
N GLY A 35 32.06 28.73 -32.58
CA GLY A 35 32.85 29.93 -32.30
C GLY A 35 33.26 30.06 -30.83
N GLN A 36 32.37 29.67 -29.91
CA GLN A 36 32.56 29.80 -28.47
C GLN A 36 33.54 28.75 -27.91
N LEU A 37 33.49 27.53 -28.46
CA LEU A 37 34.34 26.41 -28.06
C LEU A 37 35.57 26.24 -28.95
N GLY A 38 35.71 27.06 -30.00
CA GLY A 38 36.89 27.06 -30.88
C GLY A 38 36.96 25.88 -31.83
N TYR A 39 35.82 25.37 -32.27
CA TYR A 39 35.73 24.36 -33.31
C TYR A 39 35.49 25.04 -34.67
N GLU A 40 36.19 24.61 -35.71
CA GLU A 40 35.95 25.10 -37.08
C GLU A 40 34.65 24.52 -37.66
N GLU A 41 34.46 23.20 -37.53
CA GLU A 41 33.25 22.50 -37.93
C GLU A 41 32.93 21.39 -36.93
N LEU A 42 32.23 21.75 -35.84
CA LEU A 42 31.91 20.84 -34.75
C LEU A 42 31.07 19.66 -35.27
N SER A 43 30.12 19.92 -36.16
CA SER A 43 29.30 18.86 -36.78
C SER A 43 30.12 17.80 -37.49
N LYS A 44 31.24 18.17 -38.17
CA LYS A 44 32.10 17.17 -38.82
C LYS A 44 32.97 16.43 -37.82
N ILE A 45 33.47 17.11 -36.79
CA ILE A 45 34.28 16.47 -35.74
C ILE A 45 33.45 15.39 -35.03
N MET A 46 32.19 15.69 -34.72
CA MET A 46 31.30 14.76 -34.02
C MET A 46 31.02 13.49 -34.83
N THR A 47 30.91 13.57 -36.16
CA THR A 47 30.64 12.37 -36.98
C THR A 47 31.88 11.52 -37.26
N HIS A 48 33.09 12.05 -37.04
CA HIS A 48 34.35 11.37 -37.36
C HIS A 48 35.19 11.01 -36.12
N SER A 49 34.78 11.45 -34.93
CA SER A 49 35.50 11.22 -33.68
C SER A 49 34.88 10.07 -32.91
N GLU A 50 35.74 9.20 -32.36
CA GLU A 50 35.31 8.12 -31.43
C GLU A 50 34.72 8.65 -30.11
N SER A 51 34.93 9.94 -29.80
CA SER A 51 34.42 10.57 -28.58
C SER A 51 32.92 10.88 -28.63
N PHE A 52 32.28 10.77 -29.80
CA PHE A 52 30.89 11.14 -30.01
C PHE A 52 30.13 9.97 -30.65
N ASN A 53 29.12 9.46 -29.97
CA ASN A 53 28.25 8.40 -30.46
C ASN A 53 26.89 8.96 -30.87
N GLU A 54 26.41 8.50 -32.03
CA GLU A 54 25.04 8.78 -32.46
C GLU A 54 24.04 8.13 -31.49
N GLY A 55 23.03 8.89 -31.08
CA GLY A 55 22.02 8.45 -30.11
C GLY A 55 22.35 8.77 -28.65
N VAL A 56 23.62 9.11 -28.34
CA VAL A 56 24.05 9.47 -26.98
C VAL A 56 24.52 10.91 -26.93
N GLU A 57 25.62 11.26 -27.62
CA GLU A 57 26.16 12.61 -27.64
C GLU A 57 25.52 13.49 -28.72
N TYR A 58 25.03 12.88 -29.80
CA TYR A 58 24.39 13.63 -30.88
C TYR A 58 23.25 12.89 -31.55
N LEU A 59 22.38 13.65 -32.21
CA LEU A 59 21.22 13.17 -32.92
C LEU A 59 21.16 13.77 -34.30
N ILE A 60 20.74 12.96 -35.27
CA ILE A 60 20.47 13.42 -36.64
C ILE A 60 18.95 13.53 -36.80
N LEU A 61 18.43 14.75 -36.83
CA LEU A 61 17.04 15.00 -37.16
C LEU A 61 16.80 14.86 -38.66
N ARG A 62 15.75 14.13 -39.01
CA ARG A 62 15.24 13.92 -40.37
C ARG A 62 13.71 14.08 -40.40
N ASP A 63 13.16 14.19 -41.59
CA ASP A 63 11.72 14.11 -41.88
C ASP A 63 10.85 15.07 -41.04
N ASP A 64 9.74 14.58 -40.49
CA ASP A 64 8.75 15.38 -39.73
C ASP A 64 9.34 16.11 -38.53
N ASN A 65 10.32 15.50 -37.84
CA ASN A 65 10.96 16.11 -36.68
C ASN A 65 11.86 17.27 -37.10
N LEU A 66 12.54 17.15 -38.25
CA LEU A 66 13.30 18.26 -38.83
C LEU A 66 12.36 19.42 -39.21
N GLN A 67 11.22 19.12 -39.82
CA GLN A 67 10.27 20.15 -40.25
C GLN A 67 9.69 20.92 -39.06
N LYS A 68 9.25 20.21 -38.01
CA LYS A 68 8.77 20.82 -36.76
C LYS A 68 9.84 21.68 -36.07
N PHE A 69 11.10 21.23 -36.10
CA PHE A 69 12.20 22.00 -35.53
C PHE A 69 12.49 23.27 -36.34
N LYS A 70 12.47 23.18 -37.68
CA LYS A 70 12.60 24.36 -38.56
C LYS A 70 11.47 25.37 -38.33
N GLU A 71 10.23 24.91 -38.21
CA GLU A 71 9.08 25.78 -37.89
C GLU A 71 9.28 26.53 -36.57
N LEU A 72 9.80 25.88 -35.54
CA LEU A 72 10.12 26.52 -34.26
C LEU A 72 11.16 27.63 -34.43
N LEU A 73 12.23 27.39 -35.18
CA LEU A 73 13.28 28.40 -35.43
C LEU A 73 12.76 29.62 -36.24
N MET A 74 11.66 29.45 -36.97
CA MET A 74 11.03 30.49 -37.78
C MET A 74 10.05 31.38 -37.00
N ARG A 75 9.51 30.93 -35.86
CA ARG A 75 8.43 31.62 -35.11
C ARG A 75 8.83 32.93 -34.39
N GLY A 76 10.08 33.38 -34.52
CA GLY A 76 10.56 34.67 -34.00
C GLY A 76 11.06 34.57 -32.55
N ASN A 77 12.23 35.17 -32.29
CA ASN A 77 12.98 35.25 -31.02
C ASN A 77 14.02 34.17 -30.70
N THR A 78 14.34 33.27 -31.64
CA THR A 78 15.55 32.44 -31.50
C THR A 78 16.77 33.22 -31.97
N ILE A 79 17.87 33.17 -31.20
CA ILE A 79 19.14 33.95 -31.31
C ILE A 79 19.88 33.84 -32.66
N THR A 80 19.30 33.16 -33.64
CA THR A 80 19.97 32.65 -34.83
C THR A 80 19.58 33.39 -36.10
N SER A 81 19.43 34.72 -36.09
CA SER A 81 19.24 35.49 -37.34
C SER A 81 20.36 35.22 -38.35
N HIS A 82 21.61 35.14 -37.88
CA HIS A 82 22.80 34.86 -38.72
C HIS A 82 23.02 33.38 -39.07
N LEU A 83 22.39 32.45 -38.35
CA LEU A 83 22.53 31.01 -38.61
C LEU A 83 21.43 30.47 -39.54
N LYS A 84 20.33 31.21 -39.75
CA LYS A 84 19.13 30.73 -40.47
C LYS A 84 19.36 30.27 -41.92
N GLU A 85 20.23 30.93 -42.68
CA GLU A 85 20.27 30.73 -44.14
C GLU A 85 20.81 29.35 -44.57
N GLY A 86 21.73 28.76 -43.82
CA GLY A 86 22.35 27.46 -44.14
C GLY A 86 21.49 26.25 -43.75
N PHE A 87 20.89 26.27 -42.55
CA PHE A 87 20.16 25.11 -42.00
C PHE A 87 18.77 24.91 -42.59
N MET A 88 18.15 25.97 -43.11
CA MET A 88 16.80 25.85 -43.67
C MET A 88 16.78 25.00 -44.96
N ARG A 89 17.91 24.92 -45.68
CA ARG A 89 18.06 24.18 -46.93
C ARG A 89 18.53 22.72 -46.78
N SER A 90 18.94 22.29 -45.58
CA SER A 90 19.45 20.93 -45.38
C SER A 90 18.33 19.91 -45.17
N ASN A 91 18.50 18.68 -45.70
CA ASN A 91 17.56 17.56 -45.52
C ASN A 91 17.79 16.77 -44.21
N SER A 92 18.83 17.13 -43.47
CA SER A 92 19.15 16.59 -42.15
C SER A 92 19.78 17.68 -41.29
N LEU A 93 19.59 17.61 -39.99
CA LEU A 93 20.23 18.52 -39.04
C LEU A 93 20.84 17.73 -37.88
N LEU A 94 22.09 18.01 -37.56
CA LEU A 94 22.77 17.44 -36.40
C LEU A 94 22.50 18.31 -35.19
N LEU A 95 21.97 17.70 -34.13
CA LEU A 95 21.77 18.30 -32.82
C LEU A 95 22.68 17.64 -31.80
N LEU A 96 23.20 18.43 -30.88
CA LEU A 96 24.01 17.98 -29.75
C LEU A 96 23.09 17.71 -28.57
N THR A 97 23.25 16.58 -27.87
CA THR A 97 22.53 16.33 -26.62
C THR A 97 23.23 17.04 -25.46
N GLU A 98 22.61 17.05 -24.28
CA GLU A 98 23.26 17.47 -23.04
C GLU A 98 24.59 16.74 -22.78
N SER A 99 24.64 15.42 -22.99
CA SER A 99 25.89 14.63 -22.88
C SER A 99 26.95 15.09 -23.88
N GLY A 100 26.55 15.31 -25.12
CA GLY A 100 27.45 15.79 -26.17
C GLY A 100 27.97 17.20 -25.90
N LEU A 101 27.15 18.06 -25.31
CA LEU A 101 27.54 19.40 -24.89
C LEU A 101 28.68 19.34 -23.87
N TYR A 102 28.52 18.52 -22.82
CA TYR A 102 29.59 18.31 -21.84
C TYR A 102 30.85 17.74 -22.47
N THR A 103 30.71 16.77 -23.38
CA THR A 103 31.84 16.18 -24.11
C THR A 103 32.59 17.23 -24.92
N ALA A 104 31.87 18.03 -25.71
CA ALA A 104 32.44 19.11 -26.51
C ALA A 104 33.12 20.19 -25.65
N MET A 105 32.55 20.53 -24.49
CA MET A 105 33.16 21.48 -23.55
C MET A 105 34.41 20.90 -22.87
N ILE A 106 34.41 19.62 -22.51
CA ILE A 106 35.56 18.96 -21.89
C ILE A 106 36.74 18.88 -22.86
N LEU A 107 36.48 18.58 -24.14
CA LEU A 107 37.49 18.46 -25.19
C LEU A 107 38.01 19.81 -25.71
N SER A 108 37.23 20.88 -25.54
CA SER A 108 37.60 22.21 -26.01
C SER A 108 38.89 22.73 -25.35
N ARG A 109 39.73 23.38 -26.15
CA ARG A 109 40.97 24.05 -25.69
C ARG A 109 40.76 25.54 -25.38
N LYS A 110 39.56 26.08 -25.57
CA LYS A 110 39.27 27.50 -25.31
C LYS A 110 39.33 27.82 -23.80
N PRO A 111 39.78 29.03 -23.43
CA PRO A 111 39.87 29.42 -22.02
C PRO A 111 38.50 29.43 -21.34
N GLN A 112 37.42 29.84 -22.03
CA GLN A 112 36.06 29.80 -21.46
C GLN A 112 35.66 28.37 -21.06
N ALA A 113 35.87 27.40 -21.96
CA ALA A 113 35.57 25.99 -21.70
C ALA A 113 36.43 25.40 -20.57
N LYS A 114 37.70 25.81 -20.48
CA LYS A 114 38.60 25.38 -19.39
C LYS A 114 38.13 25.87 -18.02
N ILE A 115 37.63 27.10 -17.93
CA ILE A 115 37.09 27.67 -16.69
C ILE A 115 35.81 26.93 -16.31
N PHE A 116 34.89 26.74 -17.26
CA PHE A 116 33.65 26.01 -17.04
C PHE A 116 33.90 24.56 -16.59
N ARG A 117 34.84 23.86 -17.23
CA ARG A 117 35.26 22.51 -16.83
C ARG A 117 35.78 22.49 -15.39
N ARG A 118 36.63 23.46 -15.02
CA ARG A 118 37.15 23.58 -13.64
C ARG A 118 36.04 23.83 -12.64
N TRP A 119 35.08 24.69 -12.97
CA TRP A 119 33.91 24.96 -12.14
C TRP A 119 33.10 23.69 -11.90
N ILE A 120 32.80 22.92 -12.95
CA ILE A 120 32.11 21.63 -12.80
C ILE A 120 32.90 20.66 -11.91
N THR A 121 34.19 20.47 -12.19
CA THR A 121 34.99 19.42 -11.53
C THR A 121 35.37 19.76 -10.09
N CYS A 122 35.56 21.05 -9.78
CA CYS A 122 36.04 21.48 -8.47
C CYS A 122 34.91 21.94 -7.54
N GLU A 123 33.78 22.39 -8.08
CA GLU A 123 32.71 22.99 -7.29
C GLU A 123 31.40 22.18 -7.40
N VAL A 124 30.89 22.00 -8.61
CA VAL A 124 29.56 21.41 -8.85
C VAL A 124 29.54 19.92 -8.45
N LEU A 125 30.37 19.09 -9.09
CA LEU A 125 30.38 17.65 -8.83
C LEU A 125 30.76 17.31 -7.37
N PRO A 126 31.77 17.96 -6.75
CA PRO A 126 32.06 17.74 -5.34
C PRO A 126 30.90 18.14 -4.42
N SER A 127 30.21 19.25 -4.70
CA SER A 127 29.04 19.69 -3.91
C SER A 127 27.88 18.69 -4.01
N ILE A 128 27.56 18.22 -5.21
CA ILE A 128 26.54 17.19 -5.42
C ILE A 128 26.93 15.90 -4.69
N ARG A 129 28.18 15.45 -4.80
CA ARG A 129 28.66 14.24 -4.11
C ARG A 129 28.56 14.36 -2.58
N GLN A 130 28.84 15.53 -2.01
CA GLN A 130 28.85 15.75 -0.56
C GLN A 130 27.47 16.04 0.02
N LYS A 131 26.66 16.86 -0.65
CA LYS A 131 25.40 17.43 -0.14
C LYS A 131 24.17 16.87 -0.84
N GLY A 132 24.32 16.17 -1.96
CA GLY A 132 23.23 15.70 -2.82
C GLY A 132 22.70 16.75 -3.80
N PHE A 133 23.12 18.02 -3.68
CA PHE A 133 22.69 19.12 -4.55
C PHE A 133 23.79 20.16 -4.73
N TYR A 134 23.66 20.99 -5.78
CA TYR A 134 24.48 22.18 -6.01
C TYR A 134 23.59 23.42 -6.02
N LEU A 135 24.00 24.47 -5.31
CA LEU A 135 23.28 25.74 -5.23
C LEU A 135 24.22 26.85 -5.68
N HIS A 136 23.91 27.48 -6.81
CA HIS A 136 24.73 28.56 -7.35
C HIS A 136 24.34 29.88 -6.67
N SER A 137 25.27 30.47 -5.91
CA SER A 137 25.00 31.70 -5.16
C SER A 137 25.19 32.99 -5.97
N ALA A 138 25.59 32.89 -7.25
CA ALA A 138 25.86 34.06 -8.09
C ALA A 138 24.71 34.30 -9.09
N GLN A 139 23.66 34.93 -8.58
CA GLN A 139 22.91 36.00 -9.22
C GLN A 139 21.92 36.53 -8.18
N GLY A 140 22.23 37.71 -7.63
CA GLY A 140 21.17 38.59 -7.14
C GLY A 140 20.16 38.77 -8.28
N ASP A 141 18.87 38.71 -7.93
CA ASP A 141 17.70 38.70 -8.82
C ASP A 141 17.12 37.30 -9.14
N ILE A 142 17.29 36.31 -8.26
CA ILE A 142 16.06 35.67 -7.78
C ILE A 142 15.44 36.72 -6.88
N GLU A 143 14.35 37.33 -7.32
CA GLU A 143 13.54 38.27 -6.54
C GLU A 143 13.63 37.94 -5.05
N LEU A 144 14.39 38.75 -4.31
CA LEU A 144 14.58 38.61 -2.87
C LEU A 144 13.24 38.80 -2.11
N SER A 145 12.16 39.10 -2.82
CA SER A 145 10.77 39.00 -2.38
C SER A 145 10.20 37.58 -2.44
N THR A 146 10.63 36.69 -3.35
CA THR A 146 10.08 35.32 -3.44
C THR A 146 10.73 34.36 -2.45
N VAL A 147 12.05 34.39 -2.27
CA VAL A 147 12.74 33.49 -1.32
C VAL A 147 12.56 33.93 0.14
N SER A 148 12.49 35.24 0.43
CA SER A 148 12.22 35.74 1.79
C SER A 148 10.74 35.59 2.18
N GLN A 149 9.82 35.73 1.22
CA GLN A 149 8.42 35.38 1.48
C GLN A 149 8.24 33.87 1.58
N GLU A 150 8.88 33.07 0.75
CA GLU A 150 8.81 31.61 0.87
C GLU A 150 9.43 31.13 2.17
N SER A 151 10.59 31.62 2.61
CA SER A 151 11.19 31.23 3.90
C SER A 151 10.33 31.63 5.09
N ALA A 152 9.79 32.86 5.10
CA ALA A 152 8.87 33.31 6.15
C ALA A 152 7.53 32.57 6.11
N PHE A 153 7.03 32.23 4.92
CA PHE A 153 5.79 31.46 4.74
C PHE A 153 6.00 29.98 5.05
N PHE A 154 7.20 29.44 4.84
CA PHE A 154 7.62 28.10 5.26
C PHE A 154 7.83 28.03 6.77
N GLU A 155 8.43 29.05 7.40
CA GLU A 155 8.54 29.15 8.86
C GLU A 155 7.16 29.28 9.50
N GLN A 156 6.30 30.16 8.98
CA GLN A 156 4.93 30.30 9.45
C GLN A 156 4.11 29.02 9.24
N LYS A 157 4.27 28.34 8.09
CA LYS A 157 3.66 27.03 7.87
C LYS A 157 4.21 25.98 8.82
N ASN A 158 5.52 25.97 9.10
CA ASN A 158 6.13 25.02 10.01
C ASN A 158 5.68 25.27 11.46
N GLU A 159 5.49 26.51 11.88
CA GLU A 159 4.88 26.84 13.17
C GLU A 159 3.41 26.39 13.25
N ILE A 160 2.62 26.65 12.20
CA ILE A 160 1.22 26.19 12.12
C ILE A 160 1.17 24.66 12.13
N ILE A 161 2.04 23.99 11.38
CA ILE A 161 2.15 22.52 11.34
C ILE A 161 2.55 22.00 12.71
N SER A 162 3.55 22.59 13.37
CA SER A 162 3.95 22.21 14.73
C SER A 162 2.78 22.36 15.70
N ALA A 163 2.07 23.49 15.66
CA ALA A 163 0.92 23.72 16.53
C ALA A 163 -0.25 22.76 16.25
N ILE A 164 -0.46 22.35 14.99
CA ILE A 164 -1.45 21.33 14.63
C ILE A 164 -1.00 19.95 15.13
N VAL A 165 0.27 19.60 14.92
CA VAL A 165 0.87 18.34 15.39
C VAL A 165 0.74 18.26 16.90
N ASP A 166 1.11 19.30 17.64
CA ASP A 166 0.99 19.37 19.09
C ASP A 166 -0.47 19.19 19.52
N LYS A 167 -1.42 19.89 18.91
CA LYS A 167 -2.85 19.71 19.22
C LYS A 167 -3.36 18.30 18.94
N VAL A 168 -2.87 17.64 17.89
CA VAL A 168 -3.24 16.25 17.56
C VAL A 168 -2.63 15.29 18.56
N VAL A 169 -1.34 15.44 18.89
CA VAL A 169 -0.63 14.65 19.91
C VAL A 169 -1.34 14.79 21.25
N ASP A 170 -1.64 16.01 21.68
CA ASP A 170 -2.31 16.32 22.95
C ASP A 170 -3.73 15.71 23.01
N LYS A 171 -4.45 15.69 21.89
CA LYS A 171 -5.76 15.03 21.77
C LYS A 171 -5.64 13.50 21.78
N MET A 172 -4.59 12.95 21.16
CA MET A 172 -4.30 11.51 21.21
C MET A 172 -3.93 11.09 22.63
N ASP A 173 -3.05 11.82 23.32
CA ASP A 173 -2.64 11.54 24.69
C ASP A 173 -3.82 11.60 25.66
N LYS A 174 -4.71 12.60 25.52
CA LYS A 174 -5.96 12.66 26.30
C LYS A 174 -6.88 11.47 26.01
N SER A 175 -6.97 11.03 24.76
CA SER A 175 -7.78 9.86 24.38
C SER A 175 -7.17 8.55 24.90
N LEU A 176 -5.84 8.42 24.84
CA LEU A 176 -5.09 7.30 25.39
C LEU A 176 -5.25 7.23 26.92
N GLY A 177 -5.11 8.36 27.61
CA GLY A 177 -5.33 8.44 29.06
C GLY A 177 -6.75 8.06 29.48
N LYS A 178 -7.76 8.48 28.71
CA LYS A 178 -9.15 8.05 28.93
C LYS A 178 -9.34 6.54 28.74
N LEU A 179 -8.81 5.97 27.66
CA LEU A 179 -8.85 4.54 27.39
C LEU A 179 -8.11 3.73 28.47
N GLN A 180 -6.91 4.16 28.86
CA GLN A 180 -6.15 3.53 29.95
C GLN A 180 -6.93 3.56 31.27
N SER A 181 -7.61 4.66 31.57
CA SER A 181 -8.45 4.78 32.77
C SER A 181 -9.66 3.85 32.71
N GLN A 182 -10.29 3.72 31.55
CA GLN A 182 -11.38 2.78 31.32
C GLN A 182 -10.92 1.33 31.47
N ILE A 183 -9.78 0.96 30.88
CA ILE A 183 -9.18 -0.36 31.02
C ILE A 183 -8.84 -0.64 32.49
N LYS A 184 -8.23 0.33 33.19
CA LYS A 184 -7.90 0.17 34.61
C LYS A 184 -9.15 -0.04 35.48
N PHE A 185 -10.19 0.76 35.26
CA PHE A 185 -11.47 0.60 35.97
C PHE A 185 -12.11 -0.76 35.67
N PHE A 186 -12.08 -1.19 34.42
CA PHE A 186 -12.57 -2.50 33.99
C PHE A 186 -11.80 -3.67 34.62
N VAL A 187 -10.47 -3.61 34.62
CA VAL A 187 -9.63 -4.62 35.30
C VAL A 187 -9.91 -4.65 36.80
N GLN A 188 -10.13 -3.49 37.42
CA GLN A 188 -10.43 -3.43 38.85
C GLN A 188 -11.83 -3.96 39.19
N ASP A 189 -12.85 -3.63 38.40
CA ASP A 189 -14.22 -4.16 38.54
C ASP A 189 -14.25 -5.69 38.31
N THR A 190 -13.51 -6.19 37.31
CA THR A 190 -13.39 -7.63 37.07
C THR A 190 -12.75 -8.36 38.24
N CYS A 191 -11.61 -7.88 38.76
CA CYS A 191 -10.98 -8.47 39.94
C CYS A 191 -11.95 -8.51 41.13
N GLN A 192 -12.63 -7.40 41.44
CA GLN A 192 -13.58 -7.35 42.56
C GLN A 192 -14.74 -8.34 42.41
N ARG A 193 -15.27 -8.54 41.20
CA ARG A 193 -16.35 -9.50 40.94
C ARG A 193 -15.85 -10.95 41.04
N LEU A 194 -14.62 -11.22 40.63
CA LEU A 194 -14.01 -12.54 40.80
C LEU A 194 -13.78 -12.86 42.29
N ASP A 195 -13.31 -11.88 43.07
CA ASP A 195 -13.19 -12.01 44.53
C ASP A 195 -14.56 -12.32 45.17
N GLN A 196 -15.63 -11.66 44.72
CA GLN A 196 -17.00 -11.95 45.20
C GLN A 196 -17.45 -13.38 44.87
N VAL A 197 -17.10 -13.91 43.69
CA VAL A 197 -17.41 -15.30 43.34
C VAL A 197 -16.63 -16.26 44.24
N GLU A 198 -15.36 -15.96 44.54
CA GLU A 198 -14.53 -16.72 45.46
C GLU A 198 -15.09 -16.73 46.89
N ASP A 199 -15.55 -15.58 47.38
CA ASP A 199 -16.18 -15.43 48.69
C ASP A 199 -17.46 -16.27 48.80
N VAL A 200 -18.34 -16.20 47.78
CA VAL A 200 -19.57 -16.99 47.73
C VAL A 200 -19.24 -18.48 47.71
N LEU A 201 -18.28 -18.93 46.90
CA LEU A 201 -17.85 -20.33 46.87
C LEU A 201 -17.31 -20.79 48.23
N SER A 202 -16.53 -19.94 48.91
CA SER A 202 -16.00 -20.20 50.24
C SER A 202 -17.10 -20.31 51.30
N GLU A 203 -18.13 -19.48 51.21
CA GLU A 203 -19.28 -19.50 52.11
C GLU A 203 -20.21 -20.70 51.87
N CYS A 204 -20.39 -21.10 50.61
CA CYS A 204 -21.13 -22.31 50.24
C CYS A 204 -20.49 -23.57 50.81
N LYS A 205 -19.15 -23.64 50.82
CA LYS A 205 -18.40 -24.75 51.46
C LYS A 205 -18.65 -24.81 52.97
N LYS A 206 -18.75 -23.66 53.64
CA LYS A 206 -19.04 -23.58 55.09
C LYS A 206 -20.48 -23.99 55.39
N GLN A 207 -21.45 -23.58 54.58
CA GLN A 207 -22.87 -23.78 54.84
C GLN A 207 -23.45 -25.11 54.28
N HIS A 208 -22.68 -25.88 53.50
CA HIS A 208 -23.11 -27.12 52.83
C HIS A 208 -24.35 -26.97 51.90
N ASP A 209 -24.75 -25.73 51.56
CA ASP A 209 -25.81 -25.45 50.60
C ASP A 209 -25.23 -25.20 49.19
N ILE A 210 -25.01 -26.31 48.48
CA ILE A 210 -24.44 -26.32 47.12
C ILE A 210 -25.44 -25.72 46.11
N PHE A 211 -26.75 -25.79 46.40
CA PHE A 211 -27.80 -25.42 45.45
C PHE A 211 -28.13 -23.92 45.51
N GLY A 212 -28.20 -23.34 46.72
CA GLY A 212 -28.34 -21.90 46.92
C GLY A 212 -27.15 -21.11 46.38
N GLY A 213 -25.94 -21.59 46.68
CA GLY A 213 -24.69 -21.09 46.12
C GLY A 213 -24.64 -21.10 44.60
N TRP A 214 -25.03 -22.22 44.00
CA TRP A 214 -25.05 -22.37 42.54
C TRP A 214 -25.99 -21.36 41.85
N LYS A 215 -27.15 -21.05 42.44
CA LYS A 215 -28.06 -20.05 41.88
C LYS A 215 -27.45 -18.64 41.90
N MET A 216 -26.74 -18.30 42.97
CA MET A 216 -26.08 -17.01 43.13
C MET A 216 -24.87 -16.85 42.22
N ILE A 217 -24.06 -17.92 42.10
CA ILE A 217 -22.96 -18.00 41.14
C ILE A 217 -23.48 -17.97 39.70
N LYS A 218 -24.59 -18.66 39.40
CA LYS A 218 -25.22 -18.61 38.08
C LYS A 218 -25.67 -17.20 37.71
N MET A 219 -26.29 -16.47 38.63
CA MET A 219 -26.66 -15.06 38.42
C MET A 219 -25.44 -14.15 38.22
N LEU A 220 -24.42 -14.27 39.07
CA LEU A 220 -23.18 -13.48 38.95
C LEU A 220 -22.46 -13.75 37.63
N VAL A 221 -22.44 -15.01 37.18
CA VAL A 221 -21.82 -15.40 35.91
C VAL A 221 -22.71 -15.02 34.72
N GLU A 222 -24.04 -15.05 34.83
CA GLU A 222 -24.97 -14.53 33.82
C GLU A 222 -24.79 -13.03 33.60
N ASP A 223 -24.68 -12.26 34.69
CA ASP A 223 -24.36 -10.81 34.67
C ASP A 223 -22.99 -10.54 34.03
N MET A 224 -21.98 -11.38 34.31
CA MET A 224 -20.66 -11.31 33.66
C MET A 224 -20.69 -11.68 32.18
N THR A 225 -21.59 -12.57 31.73
CA THR A 225 -21.69 -12.88 30.28
C THR A 225 -22.34 -11.80 29.44
N GLN A 226 -23.21 -10.96 30.01
CA GLN A 226 -23.82 -9.87 29.25
C GLN A 226 -22.87 -8.68 29.01
N LEU A 227 -21.81 -8.54 29.81
CA LEU A 227 -20.90 -7.37 29.76
C LEU A 227 -19.62 -7.60 28.96
N TYR A 228 -19.20 -8.85 28.70
CA TYR A 228 -17.80 -9.14 28.32
C TYR A 228 -17.60 -9.94 27.01
N ASP A 229 -18.66 -10.38 26.31
CA ASP A 229 -18.58 -11.09 25.02
C ASP A 229 -17.57 -12.28 25.00
N LEU A 230 -17.32 -12.88 26.18
CA LEU A 230 -16.39 -14.00 26.38
C LEU A 230 -16.89 -15.24 25.66
N SER A 231 -15.98 -15.96 25.01
CA SER A 231 -16.35 -17.21 24.35
C SER A 231 -16.84 -18.24 25.38
N VAL A 232 -17.84 -19.04 25.00
CA VAL A 232 -18.42 -20.08 25.87
C VAL A 232 -17.36 -21.04 26.42
N GLN A 233 -16.24 -21.20 25.70
CA GLN A 233 -15.13 -22.07 26.08
C GLN A 233 -14.24 -21.48 27.18
N GLU A 234 -13.89 -20.19 27.11
CA GLU A 234 -13.07 -19.52 28.12
C GLU A 234 -13.80 -19.46 29.46
N ARG A 235 -15.12 -19.19 29.41
CA ARG A 235 -16.01 -19.24 30.59
C ARG A 235 -16.00 -20.61 31.26
N ARG A 236 -16.05 -21.69 30.48
CA ARG A 236 -16.04 -23.07 31.00
C ARG A 236 -14.71 -23.39 31.68
N ASN A 237 -13.60 -23.09 31.02
CA ASN A 237 -12.26 -23.41 31.55
C ASN A 237 -11.99 -22.71 32.89
N TYR A 238 -12.31 -21.42 33.00
CA TYR A 238 -12.12 -20.67 34.24
C TYR A 238 -12.95 -21.24 35.40
N PHE A 239 -14.23 -21.54 35.13
CA PHE A 239 -15.14 -22.07 36.12
C PHE A 239 -14.75 -23.48 36.58
N THR A 240 -14.31 -24.34 35.64
CA THR A 240 -13.80 -25.67 35.96
C THR A 240 -12.57 -25.60 36.87
N SER A 241 -11.63 -24.69 36.59
CA SER A 241 -10.44 -24.50 37.43
C SER A 241 -10.79 -24.04 38.84
N LEU A 242 -11.73 -23.08 38.99
CA LEU A 242 -12.20 -22.64 40.31
C LEU A 242 -12.87 -23.77 41.09
N CYS A 243 -13.78 -24.53 40.47
CA CYS A 243 -14.45 -25.63 41.15
C CYS A 243 -13.49 -26.74 41.60
N GLN A 244 -12.43 -27.00 40.83
CA GLN A 244 -11.35 -27.91 41.23
C GLN A 244 -10.57 -27.38 42.44
N GLN A 245 -10.28 -26.08 42.49
CA GLN A 245 -9.53 -25.46 43.58
C GLN A 245 -10.29 -25.51 44.93
N TYR A 246 -11.61 -25.34 44.92
CA TYR A 246 -12.42 -25.37 46.15
C TYR A 246 -12.98 -26.76 46.50
N ASP A 247 -12.70 -27.78 45.68
CA ASP A 247 -13.17 -29.18 45.78
C ASP A 247 -14.71 -29.28 45.74
N ILE A 248 -15.33 -28.56 44.78
CA ILE A 248 -16.78 -28.48 44.61
C ILE A 248 -17.17 -29.23 43.34
N SER A 249 -17.98 -30.29 43.50
CA SER A 249 -18.51 -31.08 42.38
C SER A 249 -19.83 -30.49 41.87
N LEU A 250 -19.82 -29.91 40.67
CA LEU A 250 -21.03 -29.40 40.02
C LEU A 250 -21.84 -30.53 39.34
N PRO A 251 -23.18 -30.47 39.32
CA PRO A 251 -24.01 -31.38 38.53
C PRO A 251 -23.76 -31.21 37.02
N GLU A 252 -23.64 -32.32 36.27
CA GLU A 252 -23.35 -32.34 34.82
C GLU A 252 -24.27 -31.45 33.95
N LYS A 253 -25.48 -31.14 34.43
CA LYS A 253 -26.44 -30.24 33.77
C LYS A 253 -26.01 -28.76 33.74
N ALA A 254 -24.95 -28.37 34.45
CA ALA A 254 -24.50 -26.99 34.53
C ALA A 254 -23.79 -26.49 33.26
N PHE A 255 -23.34 -27.38 32.38
CA PHE A 255 -22.59 -27.03 31.16
C PHE A 255 -23.42 -27.23 29.87
N GLY A 256 -24.51 -26.49 29.77
CA GLY A 256 -25.14 -26.13 28.49
C GLY A 256 -26.06 -27.17 27.86
N GLU A 257 -27.04 -26.62 27.14
CA GLU A 257 -27.92 -27.31 26.22
C GLU A 257 -27.18 -28.38 25.42
N SER A 258 -27.73 -29.60 25.42
CA SER A 258 -27.24 -30.71 24.61
C SER A 258 -27.22 -30.28 23.14
N GLU A 259 -26.04 -30.05 22.56
CA GLU A 259 -25.90 -30.01 21.11
C GLU A 259 -26.51 -31.29 20.56
N LYS A 260 -27.54 -31.17 19.71
CA LYS A 260 -28.22 -32.31 19.10
C LYS A 260 -27.16 -33.28 18.55
N ALA A 261 -27.18 -34.53 19.01
CA ALA A 261 -26.20 -35.54 18.61
C ALA A 261 -26.25 -35.90 17.11
N GLN A 262 -27.28 -35.45 16.39
CA GLN A 262 -27.55 -35.79 15.00
C GLN A 262 -28.15 -34.59 14.26
N TYR A 263 -27.65 -34.34 13.05
CA TYR A 263 -28.09 -33.25 12.16
C TYR A 263 -28.58 -33.75 10.81
N ASP A 264 -29.68 -33.17 10.32
CA ASP A 264 -30.19 -33.40 8.97
C ASP A 264 -29.45 -32.53 7.92
N VAL A 265 -29.51 -32.90 6.64
CA VAL A 265 -28.89 -32.15 5.52
C VAL A 265 -29.30 -30.67 5.49
N GLN A 266 -30.55 -30.35 5.83
CA GLN A 266 -31.03 -28.97 5.91
C GLN A 266 -30.44 -28.22 7.11
N GLU A 267 -30.32 -28.89 8.26
CA GLU A 267 -29.72 -28.31 9.47
C GLU A 267 -28.21 -28.07 9.28
N ILE A 268 -27.52 -28.96 8.57
CA ILE A 268 -26.10 -28.79 8.18
C ILE A 268 -25.95 -27.58 7.25
N ALA A 269 -26.81 -27.46 6.22
CA ALA A 269 -26.80 -26.31 5.32
C ALA A 269 -27.02 -24.99 6.08
N HIS A 270 -27.95 -25.00 7.03
CA HIS A 270 -28.26 -23.84 7.87
C HIS A 270 -27.08 -23.49 8.78
N LYS A 271 -26.52 -24.46 9.53
CA LYS A 271 -25.37 -24.26 10.44
C LYS A 271 -24.09 -23.79 9.72
N LEU A 272 -23.92 -24.15 8.45
CA LEU A 272 -22.80 -23.71 7.63
C LEU A 272 -23.09 -22.42 6.83
N GLY A 273 -24.30 -21.88 6.94
CA GLY A 273 -24.69 -20.65 6.23
C GLY A 273 -24.70 -20.79 4.70
N LEU A 274 -25.00 -21.98 4.17
CA LEU A 274 -24.92 -22.28 2.74
C LEU A 274 -26.26 -22.02 2.03
N TYR A 275 -26.30 -20.95 1.23
CA TYR A 275 -27.48 -20.55 0.48
C TYR A 275 -27.20 -20.50 -1.03
N THR A 276 -28.24 -20.75 -1.82
CA THR A 276 -28.28 -20.46 -3.27
C THR A 276 -28.39 -18.95 -3.49
N SER A 277 -28.02 -18.47 -4.68
CA SER A 277 -28.27 -17.07 -5.13
C SER A 277 -29.72 -16.58 -5.05
N LYS A 278 -30.69 -17.49 -4.83
CA LYS A 278 -32.11 -17.18 -4.60
C LYS A 278 -32.50 -17.16 -3.11
N GLY A 279 -31.55 -17.21 -2.18
CA GLY A 279 -31.79 -17.18 -0.73
C GLY A 279 -32.33 -18.48 -0.11
N THR A 280 -32.35 -19.59 -0.85
CA THR A 280 -32.78 -20.91 -0.33
C THR A 280 -31.60 -21.76 0.15
N LEU A 281 -31.80 -22.62 1.15
CA LEU A 281 -30.74 -23.51 1.67
C LEU A 281 -30.20 -24.44 0.57
N HIS A 282 -28.88 -24.46 0.38
CA HIS A 282 -28.25 -25.17 -0.73
C HIS A 282 -28.09 -26.68 -0.49
N THR A 283 -29.20 -27.38 -0.23
CA THR A 283 -29.23 -28.82 0.13
C THR A 283 -28.62 -29.76 -0.91
N SER A 284 -28.67 -29.41 -2.20
CA SER A 284 -28.06 -30.17 -3.30
C SER A 284 -26.53 -30.12 -3.26
N PHE A 285 -25.97 -29.00 -2.85
CA PHE A 285 -24.53 -28.82 -2.69
C PHE A 285 -24.03 -29.58 -1.45
N VAL A 286 -24.74 -29.48 -0.33
CA VAL A 286 -24.42 -30.26 0.88
C VAL A 286 -24.45 -31.77 0.58
N LYS A 287 -25.42 -32.26 -0.20
CA LYS A 287 -25.43 -33.67 -0.65
C LYS A 287 -24.23 -34.02 -1.53
N ALA A 288 -23.85 -33.16 -2.46
CA ALA A 288 -22.68 -33.36 -3.32
C ALA A 288 -21.39 -33.43 -2.50
N LEU A 289 -21.28 -32.55 -1.51
CA LEU A 289 -20.11 -32.41 -0.66
C LEU A 289 -20.01 -33.56 0.34
N LEU A 290 -21.12 -34.00 0.92
CA LEU A 290 -21.19 -35.23 1.73
C LEU A 290 -20.75 -36.47 0.93
N SER A 291 -21.13 -36.56 -0.35
CA SER A 291 -20.68 -37.65 -1.22
C SER A 291 -19.21 -37.53 -1.64
N HIS A 292 -18.70 -36.32 -1.82
CA HIS A 292 -17.31 -36.05 -2.20
C HIS A 292 -16.33 -36.30 -1.05
N LEU A 293 -16.71 -35.95 0.18
CA LEU A 293 -15.92 -36.16 1.39
C LEU A 293 -16.09 -37.56 2.00
N HIS A 294 -16.91 -38.41 1.39
CA HIS A 294 -17.19 -39.78 1.87
C HIS A 294 -17.61 -39.83 3.36
N LEU A 295 -18.41 -38.85 3.82
CA LEU A 295 -18.78 -38.75 5.23
C LEU A 295 -19.85 -39.80 5.62
N PRO A 296 -19.68 -40.49 6.77
CA PRO A 296 -20.54 -41.61 7.14
C PRO A 296 -21.96 -41.14 7.46
N LYS A 297 -22.95 -41.81 6.86
CA LYS A 297 -24.36 -41.59 7.14
C LYS A 297 -24.77 -42.41 8.35
N ILE A 298 -25.37 -41.76 9.34
CA ILE A 298 -25.92 -42.43 10.52
C ILE A 298 -27.38 -42.82 10.21
N ALA A 299 -27.73 -44.08 10.48
CA ALA A 299 -29.10 -44.55 10.34
C ALA A 299 -29.98 -43.89 11.42
N SER A 300 -31.02 -43.19 10.98
CA SER A 300 -32.02 -42.59 11.86
C SER A 300 -33.33 -43.39 11.80
N SER A 301 -34.09 -43.34 12.89
CA SER A 301 -35.45 -43.88 13.00
C SER A 301 -36.43 -43.25 11.99
N THR A 302 -36.11 -42.03 11.53
CA THR A 302 -36.89 -41.33 10.50
C THR A 302 -36.29 -41.60 9.12
N LYS A 303 -37.11 -41.59 8.04
CA LYS A 303 -36.68 -41.78 6.64
C LYS A 303 -35.65 -40.75 6.11
N LYS A 304 -35.05 -39.92 6.97
CA LYS A 304 -34.08 -38.86 6.67
C LYS A 304 -32.65 -39.30 7.03
N ALA A 305 -31.68 -38.75 6.31
CA ALA A 305 -30.27 -39.03 6.53
C ALA A 305 -29.70 -38.09 7.59
N CYS A 306 -29.24 -38.64 8.71
CA CYS A 306 -28.64 -37.88 9.80
C CYS A 306 -27.12 -38.05 9.86
N TYR A 307 -26.42 -37.02 10.34
CA TYR A 307 -24.96 -36.95 10.40
C TYR A 307 -24.48 -36.44 11.76
N SER A 308 -23.27 -36.83 12.15
CA SER A 308 -22.66 -36.40 13.42
C SER A 308 -22.25 -34.92 13.41
N PRO A 309 -22.07 -34.28 14.58
CA PRO A 309 -21.52 -32.93 14.68
C PRO A 309 -20.14 -32.78 14.00
N GLN A 310 -19.33 -33.84 14.00
CA GLN A 310 -18.03 -33.88 13.32
C GLN A 310 -18.13 -33.65 11.82
N THR A 311 -19.26 -34.04 11.20
CA THR A 311 -19.52 -33.81 9.78
C THR A 311 -19.55 -32.31 9.46
N ILE A 312 -20.12 -31.49 10.35
CA ILE A 312 -20.18 -30.03 10.17
C ILE A 312 -18.77 -29.43 10.23
N VAL A 313 -17.95 -29.88 11.18
CA VAL A 313 -16.55 -29.45 11.34
C VAL A 313 -15.72 -29.83 10.11
N SER A 314 -15.83 -31.07 9.62
CA SER A 314 -15.11 -31.52 8.43
C SER A 314 -15.47 -30.71 7.18
N ILE A 315 -16.75 -30.37 7.00
CA ILE A 315 -17.20 -29.55 5.87
C ILE A 315 -16.70 -28.11 6.00
N HIS A 316 -16.77 -27.54 7.20
CA HIS A 316 -16.28 -26.18 7.46
C HIS A 316 -14.78 -26.06 7.17
N ASN A 317 -13.97 -27.01 7.64
CA ASN A 317 -12.52 -27.01 7.40
C ASN A 317 -12.21 -27.11 5.90
N TRP A 318 -12.93 -27.98 5.17
CA TRP A 318 -12.77 -28.10 3.72
C TRP A 318 -13.11 -26.81 2.95
N LEU A 319 -14.13 -26.06 3.40
CA LEU A 319 -14.48 -24.76 2.82
C LEU A 319 -13.43 -23.68 3.17
N GLN A 320 -12.90 -23.73 4.39
CA GLN A 320 -11.89 -22.78 4.89
C GLN A 320 -10.56 -22.94 4.14
N GLU A 321 -10.09 -24.16 3.89
CA GLU A 321 -8.89 -24.44 3.08
C GLU A 321 -8.98 -23.85 1.66
N ARG A 322 -10.20 -23.76 1.12
CA ARG A 322 -10.47 -23.24 -0.23
C ARG A 322 -10.86 -21.76 -0.23
N LYS A 323 -10.79 -21.08 0.93
CA LYS A 323 -11.15 -19.66 1.13
C LYS A 323 -12.59 -19.32 0.70
N PHE A 324 -13.56 -20.19 1.02
CA PHE A 324 -14.99 -19.93 0.76
C PHE A 324 -15.28 -19.47 -0.69
N PRO A 325 -14.98 -20.31 -1.69
CA PRO A 325 -15.11 -19.91 -3.09
C PRO A 325 -16.59 -19.71 -3.48
N SER A 326 -16.86 -18.70 -4.29
CA SER A 326 -18.21 -18.35 -4.78
C SER A 326 -18.78 -19.33 -5.81
N THR A 327 -17.92 -20.15 -6.43
CA THR A 327 -18.34 -21.18 -7.39
C THR A 327 -17.53 -22.46 -7.20
N ILE A 328 -18.19 -23.60 -7.05
CA ILE A 328 -17.55 -24.90 -6.87
C ILE A 328 -18.13 -25.92 -7.85
N SER A 329 -17.26 -26.71 -8.47
CA SER A 329 -17.67 -27.83 -9.32
C SER A 329 -17.47 -29.14 -8.56
N LEU A 330 -18.55 -29.86 -8.26
CA LEU A 330 -18.48 -31.17 -7.59
C LEU A 330 -19.15 -32.26 -8.43
N PRO A 331 -18.65 -33.51 -8.38
CA PRO A 331 -19.33 -34.64 -9.00
C PRO A 331 -20.67 -34.87 -8.30
N PHE A 332 -21.75 -35.00 -9.08
CA PHE A 332 -23.10 -35.21 -8.53
C PHE A 332 -23.73 -36.49 -9.08
N GLY A 333 -23.86 -37.52 -8.23
CA GLY A 333 -24.46 -38.82 -8.57
C GLY A 333 -23.45 -39.89 -8.97
N LYS A 334 -23.92 -41.01 -9.56
CA LYS A 334 -23.10 -42.17 -9.95
C LYS A 334 -22.37 -42.03 -11.29
N GLY A 335 -22.24 -40.82 -11.83
CA GLY A 335 -21.60 -40.57 -13.13
C GLY A 335 -20.61 -39.41 -13.09
N THR A 336 -19.64 -39.42 -14.01
CA THR A 336 -18.54 -38.45 -14.24
C THR A 336 -19.00 -37.05 -14.70
N LYS A 337 -20.22 -36.61 -14.35
CA LYS A 337 -20.70 -35.26 -14.66
C LYS A 337 -20.43 -34.32 -13.49
N MET A 338 -19.58 -33.32 -13.73
CA MET A 338 -19.32 -32.21 -12.81
C MET A 338 -20.52 -31.26 -12.83
N ARG A 339 -21.07 -30.94 -11.67
CA ARG A 339 -22.13 -29.94 -11.52
C ARG A 339 -21.52 -28.67 -10.91
N HIS A 340 -21.76 -27.53 -11.56
CA HIS A 340 -21.36 -26.23 -11.05
C HIS A 340 -22.40 -25.73 -10.03
N PHE A 341 -21.91 -25.28 -8.88
CA PHE A 341 -22.68 -24.73 -7.78
C PHE A 341 -22.23 -23.30 -7.51
N GLU A 342 -23.16 -22.36 -7.54
CA GLU A 342 -22.96 -20.98 -7.10
C GLU A 342 -23.37 -20.88 -5.62
N LEU A 343 -22.49 -20.35 -4.78
CA LEU A 343 -22.64 -20.38 -3.33
C LEU A 343 -22.65 -18.96 -2.76
N GLU A 344 -23.63 -18.69 -1.90
CA GLU A 344 -23.65 -17.52 -1.05
C GLU A 344 -23.50 -17.95 0.43
N TYR A 345 -22.46 -17.44 1.07
CA TYR A 345 -22.16 -17.71 2.47
C TYR A 345 -22.77 -16.61 3.34
N HIS A 346 -23.77 -16.97 4.13
CA HIS A 346 -24.36 -16.07 5.10
C HIS A 346 -23.72 -16.31 6.47
N ARG A 347 -23.18 -15.25 7.07
CA ARG A 347 -22.68 -15.30 8.44
C ARG A 347 -23.89 -15.45 9.36
N LEU A 348 -24.04 -16.61 10.00
CA LEU A 348 -25.03 -16.78 11.07
C LEU A 348 -24.72 -15.74 12.15
N LYS A 349 -25.72 -14.92 12.48
CA LYS A 349 -25.65 -14.00 13.62
C LYS A 349 -25.74 -14.75 14.92
#